data_AF-A0A7W2GHW5-F1
#
_entry.id   AF-A0A7W2GHW5-F1
#
_cell.length_a   1.000
_cell.length_b   1.000
_cell.length_c   1.000
_cell.angle_alpha   90.00
_cell.angle_beta   90.00
_cell.angle_gamma   90.00
#
_symmetry.space_group_name_H-M   'P 1'
#
loop_
_entity.id
_entity.type
_entity.pdbx_description
1 polymer ?
#
loop_
_entity_poly.entity_id
_entity_poly.type
_entity_poly.pdbx_seq_one_letter_code
_entity_poly.pdbx_strand_id
1 'polypeptide(L)'
;MDEMMQFGIPASITLSQGILESGIGKGRLAVEANNHFGIKCHDWNGKKIYHDDDEEQECFRKYDNPEYSYRDHSLFLSNRGRYSFLFDLKRDDYKQWAKGLKKAGYATDPKYPQKLIDLIERYELYKYDNIVLKKKNKKYKVRRGDTLYSISEKFNMPVEALVKLNNLNGDILKVGQTLMIKK
;
A
#
# COMPACT_ATOMS: atom_id res chain seq x y z
N MET A 1 -3.00 -10.40 0.22
CA MET A 1 -4.06 -9.89 -0.68
C MET A 1 -5.44 -10.01 -0.04
N ASP A 2 -5.65 -11.01 0.81
CA ASP A 2 -6.92 -11.26 1.50
C ASP A 2 -7.39 -10.08 2.34
N GLU A 3 -6.49 -9.42 3.06
CA GLU A 3 -6.83 -8.23 3.86
C GLU A 3 -7.47 -7.12 3.02
N MET A 4 -6.92 -6.83 1.84
CA MET A 4 -7.52 -5.85 0.94
C MET A 4 -8.87 -6.29 0.44
N MET A 5 -9.06 -7.58 0.13
CA MET A 5 -10.34 -8.12 -0.35
C MET A 5 -11.42 -8.06 0.73
N GLN A 6 -11.08 -8.41 1.96
CA GLN A 6 -12.02 -8.56 3.07
C GLN A 6 -12.33 -7.23 3.76
N PHE A 7 -11.32 -6.37 3.95
CA PHE A 7 -11.46 -5.13 4.72
C PHE A 7 -11.43 -3.87 3.84
N GLY A 8 -11.04 -3.96 2.57
CA GLY A 8 -11.00 -2.80 1.67
C GLY A 8 -9.79 -1.88 1.85
N ILE A 9 -8.84 -2.21 2.74
CA ILE A 9 -7.57 -1.49 2.91
C ILE A 9 -6.66 -1.78 1.72
N PRO A 10 -6.07 -0.78 1.02
CA PRO A 10 -5.14 -1.04 -0.08
C PRO A 10 -4.01 -1.98 0.38
N ALA A 11 -3.73 -3.01 -0.40
CA ALA A 11 -2.66 -3.95 -0.10
C ALA A 11 -1.30 -3.23 0.03
N SER A 12 -1.08 -2.20 -0.79
CA SER A 12 0.10 -1.35 -0.72
C SER A 12 0.25 -0.62 0.62
N ILE A 13 -0.86 -0.16 1.21
CA ILE A 13 -0.87 0.47 2.54
C ILE A 13 -0.49 -0.56 3.60
N THR A 14 -1.18 -1.70 3.65
CA THR A 14 -0.88 -2.74 4.63
C THR A 14 0.57 -3.21 4.55
N LEU A 15 1.09 -3.44 3.33
CA LEU A 15 2.48 -3.87 3.13
C LEU A 15 3.49 -2.79 3.50
N SER A 16 3.26 -1.52 3.16
CA SER A 16 4.19 -0.44 3.50
C SER A 16 4.23 -0.15 5.00
N GLN A 17 3.08 -0.22 5.68
CA GLN A 17 3.04 -0.17 7.14
C GLN A 17 3.77 -1.37 7.73
N GLY A 18 3.48 -2.59 7.28
CA GLY A 18 4.18 -3.79 7.74
C GLY A 18 5.70 -3.66 7.58
N ILE A 19 6.20 -3.16 6.45
CA ILE A 19 7.64 -2.90 6.22
C ILE A 19 8.18 -1.85 7.20
N LEU A 20 7.48 -0.74 7.37
CA LEU A 20 7.93 0.37 8.22
C LEU A 20 7.95 -0.02 9.70
N GLU A 21 6.83 -0.53 10.22
CA GLU A 21 6.64 -0.82 11.64
C GLU A 21 7.48 -2.02 12.11
N SER A 22 7.80 -2.96 11.22
CA SER A 22 8.60 -4.15 11.57
C SER A 22 10.10 -4.01 11.31
N GLY A 23 10.57 -2.84 10.85
CA GLY A 23 11.96 -2.70 10.41
C GLY A 23 12.31 -3.66 9.28
N ILE A 24 11.43 -3.78 8.28
CA ILE A 24 11.54 -4.71 7.13
C ILE A 24 11.57 -6.17 7.60
N GLY A 25 10.73 -6.51 8.58
CA GLY A 25 10.60 -7.85 9.15
C GLY A 25 11.74 -8.28 10.07
N LYS A 26 12.68 -7.38 10.39
CA LYS A 26 13.86 -7.68 11.23
C LYS A 26 13.68 -7.29 12.69
N GLY A 27 12.66 -6.49 13.01
CA GLY A 27 12.36 -6.09 14.37
C GLY A 27 12.05 -7.29 15.26
N ARG A 28 12.45 -7.20 16.54
CA ARG A 28 12.30 -8.29 17.50
C ARG A 28 10.87 -8.84 17.58
N LEU A 29 9.87 -7.95 17.64
CA LEU A 29 8.46 -8.35 17.67
C LEU A 29 8.02 -9.09 16.40
N ALA A 30 8.54 -8.70 15.24
CA ALA A 30 8.23 -9.39 13.99
C ALA A 30 8.87 -10.79 13.95
N VAL A 31 10.14 -10.90 14.37
CA VAL A 31 10.90 -12.16 14.34
C VAL A 31 10.45 -13.15 15.42
N GLU A 32 10.32 -12.71 16.67
CA GLU A 32 10.08 -13.60 17.82
C GLU A 32 8.59 -13.80 18.14
N ALA A 33 7.74 -12.89 17.68
CA ALA A 33 6.32 -12.86 18.02
C ALA A 33 5.37 -12.76 16.82
N ASN A 34 5.90 -12.78 15.58
CA ASN A 34 5.13 -12.60 14.35
C ASN A 34 4.29 -11.30 14.33
N ASN A 35 4.63 -10.31 15.18
CA ASN A 35 3.87 -9.09 15.36
C ASN A 35 4.53 -7.95 14.58
N HIS A 36 4.07 -7.75 13.34
CA HIS A 36 4.68 -6.79 12.41
C HIS A 36 4.29 -5.34 12.66
N PHE A 37 3.29 -5.08 13.50
CA PHE A 37 2.69 -3.76 13.71
C PHE A 37 2.78 -3.30 15.16
N GLY A 38 3.55 -3.98 16.01
CA GLY A 38 3.71 -3.61 17.43
C GLY A 38 2.39 -3.61 18.19
N ILE A 39 1.46 -4.54 17.90
CA ILE A 39 0.13 -4.51 18.51
C ILE A 39 0.23 -4.90 19.99
N LYS A 40 -0.15 -3.96 20.88
CA LYS A 40 -0.17 -4.12 22.34
C LYS A 40 -1.30 -5.06 22.79
N CYS A 41 -1.13 -5.69 23.96
CA CYS A 41 -2.06 -6.71 24.45
C CYS A 41 -3.48 -6.17 24.65
N HIS A 42 -3.68 -5.09 25.42
CA HIS A 42 -5.03 -4.69 25.89
C HIS A 42 -5.82 -5.92 26.40
N ASP A 43 -7.03 -6.16 25.91
CA ASP A 43 -7.89 -7.30 26.28
C ASP A 43 -7.44 -8.65 25.67
N TRP A 44 -6.19 -8.77 25.23
CA TRP A 44 -5.65 -9.97 24.59
C TRP A 44 -5.40 -11.11 25.59
N ASN A 45 -6.03 -12.25 25.30
CA ASN A 45 -5.94 -13.48 26.08
C ASN A 45 -5.02 -14.55 25.45
N GLY A 46 -4.44 -14.29 24.29
CA GLY A 46 -3.51 -15.21 23.62
C GLY A 46 -2.07 -15.12 24.13
N LYS A 47 -1.13 -15.71 23.37
CA LYS A 47 0.31 -15.65 23.67
C LYS A 47 0.82 -14.20 23.66
N LYS A 48 1.81 -13.91 24.51
CA LYS A 48 2.35 -12.56 24.74
C LYS A 48 3.88 -12.57 24.65
N ILE A 49 4.46 -11.42 24.39
CA ILE A 49 5.89 -11.14 24.55
C ILE A 49 6.02 -9.78 25.24
N TYR A 50 7.04 -9.63 26.07
CA TYR A 50 7.37 -8.36 26.72
C TYR A 50 8.58 -7.72 26.04
N HIS A 51 8.49 -6.43 25.80
CA HIS A 51 9.52 -5.64 25.16
C HIS A 51 9.45 -4.20 25.68
N ASP A 52 10.61 -3.60 25.91
CA ASP A 52 10.70 -2.20 26.29
C ASP A 52 10.66 -1.37 25.00
N ASP A 53 9.62 -0.55 24.83
CA ASP A 53 9.42 0.32 23.65
C ASP A 53 9.19 1.77 24.12
N ASP A 54 7.98 2.10 24.56
CA ASP A 54 7.70 3.41 25.19
C ASP A 54 7.94 3.38 26.71
N GLU A 55 7.65 2.24 27.34
CA GLU A 55 7.75 2.00 28.78
C GLU A 55 8.47 0.67 29.04
N GLU A 56 8.95 0.46 30.27
CA GLU A 56 9.52 -0.84 30.66
C GLU A 56 8.45 -1.94 30.66
N GLN A 57 8.78 -3.09 30.07
CA GLN A 57 8.00 -4.32 30.05
C GLN A 57 6.59 -4.16 29.45
N GLU A 58 6.48 -3.43 28.34
CA GLU A 58 5.22 -3.35 27.62
C GLU A 58 4.81 -4.72 27.03
N CYS A 59 3.51 -5.02 27.15
CA CYS A 59 2.94 -6.27 26.67
C CYS A 59 2.52 -6.16 25.21
N PHE A 60 3.09 -7.02 24.37
CA PHE A 60 2.74 -7.15 22.97
C PHE A 60 2.12 -8.51 22.66
N ARG A 61 1.17 -8.51 21.73
CA ARG A 61 0.54 -9.74 21.23
C ARG A 61 1.60 -10.59 20.52
N LYS A 62 1.55 -11.91 20.74
CA LYS A 62 2.35 -12.90 20.02
C LYS A 62 1.43 -13.82 19.23
N TYR A 63 1.76 -14.00 17.96
CA TYR A 63 0.97 -14.77 17.02
C TYR A 63 1.73 -16.02 16.57
N ASP A 64 0.97 -17.04 16.16
CA ASP A 64 1.55 -18.28 15.63
C ASP A 64 2.17 -18.10 14.24
N ASN A 65 1.67 -17.13 13.45
CA ASN A 65 2.23 -16.75 12.16
C ASN A 65 1.97 -15.25 11.87
N PRO A 66 2.67 -14.67 10.88
CA PRO A 66 2.53 -13.24 10.55
C PRO A 66 1.11 -12.84 10.16
N GLU A 67 0.38 -13.69 9.45
CA GLU A 67 -0.95 -13.41 8.90
C GLU A 67 -1.92 -12.90 9.98
N TYR A 68 -1.87 -13.47 11.18
CA TYR A 68 -2.71 -13.00 12.29
C TYR A 68 -2.42 -11.56 12.72
N SER A 69 -1.17 -11.11 12.68
CA SER A 69 -0.85 -9.70 12.98
C SER A 69 -1.38 -8.75 11.90
N TYR A 70 -1.38 -9.17 10.64
CA TYR A 70 -1.95 -8.42 9.52
C TYR A 70 -3.48 -8.37 9.58
N ARG A 71 -4.09 -9.48 10.01
CA ARG A 71 -5.54 -9.56 10.26
C ARG A 71 -5.95 -8.63 11.40
N ASP A 72 -5.23 -8.67 12.51
CA ASP A 72 -5.53 -7.84 13.68
C ASP A 72 -5.29 -6.35 13.41
N HIS A 73 -4.27 -6.02 12.62
CA HIS A 73 -4.07 -4.66 12.08
C HIS A 73 -5.24 -4.21 11.20
N SER A 74 -5.74 -5.09 10.33
CA SER A 74 -6.89 -4.77 9.47
C SER A 74 -8.15 -4.54 10.28
N LEU A 75 -8.41 -5.36 11.30
CA LEU A 75 -9.50 -5.18 12.27
C LEU A 75 -9.36 -3.87 13.05
N PHE A 76 -8.14 -3.50 13.46
CA PHE A 76 -7.86 -2.24 14.14
C PHE A 76 -8.28 -1.03 13.28
N LEU A 77 -7.95 -1.05 11.98
CA LEU A 77 -8.31 0.02 11.06
C LEU A 77 -9.80 0.01 10.72
N SER A 78 -10.41 -1.16 10.51
CA SER A 78 -11.82 -1.26 10.12
C SER A 78 -12.80 -0.95 11.24
N ASN A 79 -12.46 -1.28 12.49
CA ASN A 79 -13.41 -1.23 13.60
C ASN A 79 -13.39 0.09 14.38
N ARG A 80 -12.38 0.95 14.16
CA ARG A 80 -12.26 2.23 14.88
C ARG A 80 -12.81 3.36 14.03
N GLY A 81 -13.88 4.00 14.52
CA GLY A 81 -14.61 5.06 13.80
C GLY A 81 -13.74 6.22 13.29
N ARG A 82 -12.62 6.54 13.96
CA ARG A 82 -11.67 7.58 13.49
C ARG A 82 -11.05 7.29 12.11
N TYR A 83 -11.04 6.04 11.66
CA TYR A 83 -10.51 5.62 10.36
C TYR A 83 -11.61 5.39 9.31
N SER A 84 -12.89 5.45 9.68
CA SER A 84 -14.03 5.11 8.80
C SER A 84 -13.99 5.84 7.45
N PHE A 85 -13.66 7.13 7.45
CA PHE A 85 -13.59 7.96 6.23
C PHE A 85 -12.52 7.49 5.23
N LEU A 86 -11.55 6.67 5.64
CA LEU A 86 -10.55 6.10 4.72
C LEU A 86 -11.19 5.12 3.74
N PHE A 87 -12.25 4.43 4.18
CA PHE A 87 -12.93 3.41 3.38
C PHE A 87 -13.83 4.01 2.29
N ASP A 88 -14.09 5.32 2.33
CA ASP A 88 -14.74 6.07 1.25
C ASP A 88 -13.77 6.43 0.11
N LEU A 89 -12.45 6.34 0.36
CA LEU A 89 -11.42 6.59 -0.65
C LEU A 89 -11.35 5.43 -1.64
N LYS A 90 -10.82 5.72 -2.84
CA LYS A 90 -10.51 4.66 -3.80
C LYS A 90 -9.52 3.66 -3.20
N ARG A 91 -9.78 2.38 -3.43
CA ARG A 91 -9.00 1.24 -2.88
C ARG A 91 -7.58 1.11 -3.46
N ASP A 92 -7.22 1.95 -4.43
CA ASP A 92 -5.88 2.07 -5.00
C ASP A 92 -5.28 3.48 -4.82
N ASP A 93 -5.96 4.38 -4.14
CA ASP A 93 -5.43 5.72 -3.84
C ASP A 93 -4.62 5.70 -2.53
N TYR A 94 -3.51 4.99 -2.58
CA TYR A 94 -2.60 4.86 -1.42
C TYR A 94 -2.05 6.22 -0.95
N LYS A 95 -2.00 7.24 -1.81
CA LYS A 95 -1.54 8.59 -1.44
C LYS A 95 -2.54 9.27 -0.52
N GLN A 96 -3.83 9.22 -0.86
CA GLN A 96 -4.88 9.76 0.00
C GLN A 96 -5.06 8.92 1.27
N TRP A 97 -4.90 7.60 1.17
CA TRP A 97 -4.88 6.72 2.35
C TRP A 97 -3.74 7.07 3.31
N ALA A 98 -2.50 7.23 2.83
CA ALA A 98 -1.35 7.57 3.69
C ALA A 98 -1.54 8.91 4.42
N LYS A 99 -2.05 9.94 3.71
CA LYS A 99 -2.40 11.24 4.31
C LYS A 99 -3.55 11.10 5.31
N GLY A 100 -4.55 10.30 4.94
CA GLY A 100 -5.73 10.03 5.76
C GLY A 100 -5.38 9.31 7.06
N LEU A 101 -4.50 8.30 7.04
CA LEU A 101 -4.01 7.62 8.23
C LEU A 101 -3.37 8.61 9.23
N LYS A 102 -2.54 9.52 8.73
CA LYS A 102 -1.95 10.58 9.56
C LYS A 102 -3.00 11.54 10.09
N LYS A 103 -3.94 12.01 9.26
CA LYS A 103 -5.07 12.87 9.67
C LYS A 103 -5.94 12.20 10.73
N ALA A 104 -6.21 10.91 10.55
CA ALA A 104 -6.94 10.10 11.51
C ALA A 104 -6.15 9.91 12.79
N GLY A 105 -4.84 10.14 12.79
CA GLY A 105 -3.91 10.09 13.93
C GLY A 105 -3.36 8.70 14.23
N TYR A 106 -3.10 7.91 13.19
CA TYR A 106 -2.38 6.63 13.28
C TYR A 106 -0.94 6.82 13.79
N ALA A 107 -0.26 7.89 13.35
CA ALA A 107 1.11 8.22 13.74
C ALA A 107 1.24 9.71 14.11
N THR A 108 2.17 10.04 15.00
CA THR A 108 2.49 11.42 15.41
C THR A 108 3.46 12.10 14.44
N ASP A 109 4.34 11.35 13.79
CA ASP A 109 5.33 11.86 12.83
C ASP A 109 4.66 12.56 11.62
N PRO A 110 4.92 13.85 11.35
CA PRO A 110 4.39 14.56 10.18
C PRO A 110 4.87 13.98 8.85
N LYS A 111 6.03 13.30 8.82
CA LYS A 111 6.58 12.65 7.61
C LYS A 111 6.01 11.26 7.35
N TYR A 112 5.16 10.73 8.24
CA TYR A 112 4.58 9.39 8.12
C TYR A 112 3.91 9.13 6.76
N PRO A 113 3.06 10.02 6.21
CA PRO A 113 2.49 9.80 4.89
C PRO A 113 3.54 9.63 3.79
N GLN A 114 4.57 10.47 3.80
CA GLN A 114 5.62 10.44 2.78
C GLN A 114 6.45 9.17 2.90
N LYS A 115 6.77 8.71 4.13
CA LYS A 115 7.46 7.44 4.35
C LYS A 115 6.70 6.27 3.73
N LEU A 116 5.39 6.20 3.91
CA LEU A 116 4.57 5.13 3.30
C LEU A 116 4.57 5.25 1.77
N ILE A 117 4.35 6.45 1.23
CA ILE A 117 4.34 6.69 -0.22
C ILE A 117 5.68 6.28 -0.85
N ASP A 118 6.80 6.67 -0.24
CA ASP A 118 8.14 6.34 -0.71
C ASP A 118 8.38 4.83 -0.71
N LEU A 119 7.94 4.11 0.33
CA LEU A 119 8.04 2.64 0.38
C LEU A 119 7.18 1.98 -0.71
N ILE A 120 5.95 2.47 -0.90
CA ILE A 120 5.02 1.94 -1.92
C ILE A 120 5.58 2.15 -3.32
N GLU A 121 6.16 3.32 -3.59
CA GLU A 121 6.72 3.63 -4.90
C GLU A 121 8.04 2.89 -5.14
N ARG A 122 8.94 2.87 -4.14
CA ARG A 122 10.24 2.19 -4.22
C ARG A 122 10.12 0.69 -4.47
N TYR A 123 9.23 0.02 -3.75
CA TYR A 123 9.01 -1.43 -3.87
C TYR A 123 7.84 -1.79 -4.79
N GLU A 124 7.28 -0.80 -5.49
CA GLU A 124 6.15 -0.94 -6.41
C GLU A 124 4.96 -1.69 -5.81
N LEU A 125 4.68 -1.49 -4.52
CA LEU A 125 3.65 -2.23 -3.77
C LEU A 125 2.24 -1.97 -4.32
N TYR A 126 2.02 -0.84 -5.00
CA TYR A 126 0.77 -0.53 -5.71
C TYR A 126 0.42 -1.60 -6.78
N LYS A 127 1.37 -2.43 -7.22
CA LYS A 127 1.10 -3.57 -8.12
C LYS A 127 0.14 -4.57 -7.46
N TYR A 128 0.22 -4.78 -6.15
CA TYR A 128 -0.69 -5.68 -5.43
C TYR A 128 -2.13 -5.15 -5.39
N ASP A 129 -2.32 -3.83 -5.28
CA ASP A 129 -3.65 -3.21 -5.39
C ASP A 129 -4.26 -3.49 -6.76
N ASN A 130 -3.46 -3.34 -7.83
CA ASN A 130 -3.90 -3.58 -9.20
C ASN A 130 -4.29 -5.05 -9.44
N ILE A 131 -3.56 -6.00 -8.84
CA ILE A 131 -3.88 -7.42 -8.90
C ILE A 131 -5.24 -7.68 -8.26
N VAL A 132 -5.46 -7.18 -7.04
CA VAL A 132 -6.74 -7.37 -6.31
C VAL A 132 -7.90 -6.72 -7.05
N LEU A 133 -7.72 -5.51 -7.57
CA LEU A 133 -8.74 -4.78 -8.32
C LEU A 133 -8.92 -5.27 -9.76
N LYS A 134 -8.17 -6.30 -10.19
CA LYS A 134 -8.17 -6.84 -11.55
C LYS A 134 -8.00 -5.74 -12.61
N LYS A 135 -7.18 -4.73 -12.33
CA LYS A 135 -6.92 -3.60 -13.24
C LYS A 135 -6.13 -4.12 -14.44
N LYS A 136 -6.83 -4.41 -15.54
CA LYS A 136 -6.21 -4.73 -16.83
C LYS A 136 -5.78 -3.44 -17.53
N ASN A 137 -4.59 -3.47 -18.09
CA ASN A 137 -4.14 -2.43 -19.02
C ASN A 137 -5.07 -2.41 -20.25
N LYS A 138 -5.51 -1.21 -20.63
CA LYS A 138 -6.31 -0.96 -21.82
C LYS A 138 -5.40 -0.92 -23.04
N LYS A 139 -5.84 -1.52 -24.15
CA LYS A 139 -5.16 -1.36 -25.45
C LYS A 139 -5.63 -0.07 -26.12
N TYR A 140 -4.70 0.72 -26.63
CA TYR A 140 -4.94 1.92 -27.41
C TYR A 140 -4.23 1.81 -28.77
N LYS A 141 -4.95 2.07 -29.86
CA LYS A 141 -4.38 2.06 -31.20
C LYS A 141 -4.01 3.48 -31.61
N VAL A 142 -2.72 3.72 -31.86
CA VAL A 142 -2.16 5.02 -32.27
C VAL A 142 -2.87 5.49 -33.54
N ARG A 143 -3.33 6.73 -33.52
CA ARG A 143 -4.02 7.41 -34.62
C ARG A 143 -3.09 8.43 -35.28
N ARG A 144 -3.43 8.85 -36.50
CA ARG A 144 -2.72 9.93 -37.18
C ARG A 144 -2.77 11.19 -36.33
N GLY A 145 -1.61 11.77 -36.03
CA GLY A 145 -1.47 12.97 -35.19
C GLY A 145 -1.22 12.68 -33.71
N ASP A 146 -1.29 11.42 -33.25
CA ASP A 146 -0.93 11.09 -31.88
C ASP A 146 0.59 11.21 -31.66
N THR A 147 0.95 11.89 -30.57
CA THR A 147 2.29 11.89 -29.98
C THR A 147 2.26 11.23 -28.60
N LEU A 148 3.42 10.80 -28.09
CA LEU A 148 3.53 10.29 -26.71
C LEU A 148 2.93 11.27 -25.69
N TYR A 149 3.19 12.57 -25.87
CA TYR A 149 2.65 13.62 -25.01
C TYR A 149 1.13 13.71 -25.09
N SER A 150 0.54 13.73 -26.29
CA SER A 150 -0.92 13.80 -26.45
C SER A 150 -1.64 12.58 -25.86
N ILE A 151 -1.03 11.40 -25.95
CA ILE A 151 -1.56 10.15 -25.36
C ILE A 151 -1.40 10.19 -23.84
N SER A 152 -0.25 10.65 -23.33
CA SER A 152 0.01 10.88 -21.91
C SER A 152 -1.07 11.75 -21.28
N GLU A 153 -1.33 12.93 -21.86
CA GLU A 153 -2.38 13.85 -21.40
C GLU A 153 -3.77 13.20 -21.43
N LYS A 154 -4.12 12.56 -22.55
CA LYS A 154 -5.42 11.91 -22.74
C LYS A 154 -5.73 10.84 -21.69
N PHE A 155 -4.72 10.14 -21.20
CA PHE A 155 -4.87 9.06 -20.23
C PHE A 155 -4.34 9.41 -18.84
N ASN A 156 -3.97 10.67 -18.61
CA ASN A 156 -3.38 11.15 -17.35
C ASN A 156 -2.24 10.24 -16.87
N MET A 157 -1.35 9.87 -17.79
CA MET A 157 -0.23 8.95 -17.55
C MET A 157 1.07 9.62 -17.98
N PRO A 158 2.09 9.73 -17.10
CA PRO A 158 3.37 10.30 -17.49
C PRO A 158 3.97 9.62 -18.71
N VAL A 159 4.55 10.40 -19.63
CA VAL A 159 5.22 9.88 -20.84
C VAL A 159 6.23 8.78 -20.51
N GLU A 160 7.03 8.96 -19.47
CA GLU A 160 8.01 7.96 -19.03
C GLU A 160 7.34 6.62 -18.66
N ALA A 161 6.21 6.66 -17.97
CA ALA A 161 5.44 5.46 -17.63
C ALA A 161 4.84 4.80 -18.87
N LEU A 162 4.35 5.59 -19.83
CA LEU A 162 3.82 5.10 -21.10
C LEU A 162 4.90 4.39 -21.93
N VAL A 163 6.10 4.96 -21.99
CA VAL A 163 7.27 4.41 -22.68
C VAL A 163 7.72 3.10 -22.04
N LYS A 164 7.93 3.09 -20.71
CA LYS A 164 8.33 1.88 -19.97
C LYS A 164 7.31 0.77 -20.09
N LEU A 165 6.01 1.06 -19.98
CA LEU A 165 4.94 0.07 -20.07
C LEU A 165 4.90 -0.65 -21.43
N ASN A 166 5.35 0.03 -22.48
CA ASN A 166 5.29 -0.45 -23.85
C ASN A 166 6.66 -0.83 -24.43
N ASN A 167 7.72 -0.80 -23.62
CA ASN A 167 9.10 -1.04 -24.04
C ASN A 167 9.48 -0.25 -25.31
N LEU A 168 9.12 1.04 -25.36
CA LEU A 168 9.40 1.89 -26.53
C LEU A 168 10.86 2.38 -26.49
N ASN A 169 11.58 2.22 -27.60
CA ASN A 169 12.99 2.61 -27.75
C ASN A 169 13.15 3.96 -28.50
N GLY A 170 12.27 4.93 -28.21
CA GLY A 170 12.31 6.26 -28.82
C GLY A 170 10.94 6.94 -28.89
N ASP A 171 10.91 8.18 -29.40
CA ASP A 171 9.71 9.04 -29.38
C ASP A 171 8.75 8.83 -30.57
N ILE A 172 9.16 8.01 -31.56
CA ILE A 172 8.42 7.83 -32.80
C ILE A 172 7.35 6.76 -32.63
N LEU A 173 6.09 7.20 -32.61
CA LEU A 173 4.93 6.31 -32.66
C LEU A 173 4.52 6.01 -34.11
N LYS A 174 4.20 4.76 -34.42
CA LYS A 174 3.68 4.36 -35.73
C LYS A 174 2.16 4.37 -35.71
N VAL A 175 1.53 4.99 -36.71
CA VAL A 175 0.07 4.92 -36.85
C VAL A 175 -0.37 3.45 -36.94
N GLY A 176 -1.38 3.08 -36.17
CA GLY A 176 -1.86 1.69 -36.06
C GLY A 176 -1.14 0.83 -35.02
N GLN A 177 -0.03 1.29 -34.44
CA GLN A 177 0.65 0.63 -33.32
C GLN A 177 -0.31 0.51 -32.13
N THR A 178 -0.27 -0.62 -31.44
CA THR A 178 -1.05 -0.82 -30.21
C THR A 178 -0.17 -0.55 -29.00
N LEU A 179 -0.62 0.36 -28.15
CA LEU A 179 -0.02 0.67 -26.85
C LEU A 179 -0.91 0.12 -25.73
N MET A 180 -0.28 -0.40 -24.69
CA MET A 180 -0.86 -0.67 -23.38
C MET A 180 -0.93 0.62 -22.58
N ILE A 181 -2.09 0.90 -22.02
CA ILE A 181 -2.40 2.05 -21.18
C ILE A 181 -2.87 1.53 -19.82
N LYS A 182 -2.19 1.92 -18.74
CA LYS A 182 -2.61 1.61 -17.36
C LYS A 182 -3.93 2.36 -17.05
N LYS A 183 -4.78 1.71 -16.25
CA LYS A 183 -6.07 2.24 -15.79
C LYS A 183 -5.99 2.78 -14.37
#